data_AF-A0A4R3SF25-F1
#
_entry.id   AF-A0A4R3SF25-F1
#
_cell.length_a   1.000
_cell.length_b   1.000
_cell.length_c   1.000
_cell.angle_alpha   90.00
_cell.angle_beta   90.00
_cell.angle_gamma   90.00
#
_symmetry.space_group_name_H-M   'P 1'
#
loop_
_entity.id
_entity.type
_entity.pdbx_description
1 polymer ?
#
loop_
_entity_poly.entity_id
_entity_poly.type
_entity_poly.pdbx_seq_one_letter_code
_entity_poly.pdbx_strand_id
1 'polypeptide(L)'
;MKRLRLLPIALVPAVVLGLAACSGSGSDGSTASPTPTASATASAITSCPDPGKASDSIRATGSFGGAKAPTVKFAAGLSAKTPQATKLVSGKGASLDEGDYAQVSYTVYEAKDAKKLGTVGFDEGNPQVLSVGGSGFGALLACSKVGDRLAAVGQSAALGFNTGGEIVVVADVVAQTPTKASGTPQDQDPGLPTVKDKASGEPEITIPDGVKAPTKTTVEVLKQGDGASIADGDTALVQYEGVVYSTGKEFDSSWSKGAPTTFTVSESALIKGFVTGLVGQKVGSQVLIVATPEDAYGANPQEGSGIPKNATLVFVVDILAKG
;
A
#
# COMPACT_ATOMS: atom_id res chain seq x y z
N MET A 1 -13.94 22.60 41.07
CA MET A 1 -12.83 21.64 40.92
C MET A 1 -12.77 21.18 39.46
N LYS A 2 -11.99 21.87 38.62
CA LYS A 2 -11.79 21.54 37.19
C LYS A 2 -10.67 20.49 37.10
N ARG A 3 -10.98 19.27 36.66
CA ARG A 3 -9.98 18.24 36.39
C ARG A 3 -9.37 18.48 35.02
N LEU A 4 -8.12 18.96 35.02
CA LEU A 4 -7.28 19.10 33.84
C LEU A 4 -6.88 17.69 33.37
N ARG A 5 -7.38 17.27 32.20
CA ARG A 5 -6.94 16.02 31.55
C ARG A 5 -5.74 16.35 30.65
N LEU A 6 -4.57 15.84 31.05
CA LEU A 6 -3.36 15.83 30.22
C LEU A 6 -3.58 14.83 29.07
N LEU A 7 -3.48 15.31 27.83
CA LEU A 7 -3.41 14.46 26.63
C LEU A 7 -2.01 13.84 26.51
N PRO A 8 -1.88 12.56 26.12
CA PRO A 8 -0.60 11.99 25.73
C PRO A 8 -0.22 12.49 24.33
N ILE A 9 0.97 13.07 24.22
CA ILE A 9 1.60 13.45 22.96
C ILE A 9 2.01 12.16 22.26
N ALA A 10 1.28 11.77 21.22
CA ALA A 10 1.68 10.71 20.30
C ALA A 10 2.74 11.25 19.35
N LEU A 11 3.97 10.72 19.43
CA LEU A 11 5.02 10.95 18.46
C LEU A 11 4.68 10.15 17.19
N VAL A 12 4.31 10.85 16.12
CA VAL A 12 4.18 10.28 14.77
C VAL A 12 5.54 10.43 14.07
N PRO A 13 6.21 9.35 13.62
CA PRO A 13 7.38 9.48 12.78
C PRO A 13 6.96 9.93 11.38
N ALA A 14 7.36 11.14 11.00
CA ALA A 14 7.21 11.67 9.65
C ALA A 14 8.10 10.87 8.68
N VAL A 15 7.47 10.22 7.71
CA VAL A 15 8.16 9.63 6.55
C VAL A 15 8.39 10.73 5.54
N VAL A 16 9.62 11.23 5.45
CA VAL A 16 10.05 12.15 4.39
C VAL A 16 10.55 11.31 3.21
N LEU A 17 9.75 11.23 2.15
CA LEU A 17 10.19 10.70 0.86
C LEU A 17 11.11 11.72 0.17
N GLY A 18 12.40 11.45 0.17
CA GLY A 18 13.38 12.22 -0.59
C GLY A 18 13.40 11.80 -2.06
N LEU A 19 12.94 12.69 -2.96
CA LEU A 19 13.23 12.66 -4.39
C LEU A 19 14.73 12.93 -4.60
N ALA A 20 15.46 11.98 -5.18
CA ALA A 20 16.79 12.21 -5.70
C ALA A 20 16.69 12.74 -7.15
N ALA A 21 16.90 14.04 -7.33
CA ALA A 21 17.21 14.64 -8.62
C ALA A 21 18.72 14.91 -8.70
N CYS A 22 19.36 14.41 -9.76
CA CYS A 22 20.74 14.71 -10.11
C CYS A 22 20.89 16.18 -10.54
N SER A 23 21.94 16.88 -10.07
CA SER A 23 22.72 17.87 -10.85
C SER A 23 23.89 18.49 -10.05
N GLY A 24 25.11 18.33 -10.56
CA GLY A 24 26.04 19.43 -10.84
C GLY A 24 26.82 20.14 -9.71
N SER A 25 28.09 19.73 -9.57
CA SER A 25 29.33 20.48 -9.26
C SER A 25 29.30 21.87 -8.59
N GLY A 26 30.03 21.99 -7.48
CA GLY A 26 30.60 23.24 -6.95
C GLY A 26 31.43 22.99 -5.67
N SER A 27 32.71 23.35 -5.71
CA SER A 27 33.73 23.04 -4.70
C SER A 27 33.76 23.97 -3.48
N ASP A 28 34.39 23.45 -2.42
CA ASP A 28 35.05 24.09 -1.27
C ASP A 28 34.25 24.42 0.02
N GLY A 29 34.69 23.81 1.13
CA GLY A 29 34.31 24.22 2.48
C GLY A 29 34.40 23.11 3.54
N SER A 30 35.61 22.80 4.00
CA SER A 30 35.89 21.87 5.11
C SER A 30 35.03 22.14 6.36
N THR A 31 34.22 21.15 6.76
CA THR A 31 33.84 20.88 8.16
C THR A 31 33.74 19.38 8.36
N ALA A 32 34.22 18.92 9.52
CA ALA A 32 34.51 17.52 9.83
C ALA A 32 33.34 16.57 9.54
N SER A 33 33.58 15.60 8.64
CA SER A 33 32.71 14.43 8.48
C SER A 33 32.82 13.54 9.71
N PRO A 34 31.71 13.16 10.38
CA PRO A 34 31.73 11.96 11.17
C PRO A 34 31.91 10.80 10.19
N THR A 35 33.02 10.08 10.33
CA THR A 35 33.23 8.80 9.64
C THR A 35 32.02 7.90 9.95
N PRO A 36 31.22 7.48 8.96
CA PRO A 36 30.23 6.45 9.22
C PRO A 36 31.02 5.20 9.61
N THR A 37 30.94 4.81 10.88
CA THR A 37 31.26 3.43 11.26
C THR A 37 30.36 2.57 10.39
N ALA A 38 30.98 1.86 9.45
CA ALA A 38 30.31 0.88 8.62
C ALA A 38 29.74 -0.22 9.53
N SER A 39 28.54 -0.01 10.06
CA SER A 39 27.64 -1.13 10.28
C SER A 39 27.44 -1.72 8.90
N ALA A 40 27.92 -2.94 8.70
CA ALA A 40 27.53 -3.74 7.55
C ALA A 40 26.00 -3.79 7.56
N THR A 41 25.36 -2.93 6.77
CA THR A 41 23.93 -2.95 6.57
C THR A 41 23.67 -4.26 5.85
N ALA A 42 23.10 -5.23 6.56
CA ALA A 42 22.75 -6.50 5.96
C ALA A 42 21.88 -6.22 4.74
N SER A 43 22.32 -6.71 3.58
CA SER A 43 21.58 -6.55 2.33
C SER A 43 20.21 -7.20 2.46
N ALA A 44 19.19 -6.57 1.87
CA ALA A 44 17.86 -7.14 1.79
C ALA A 44 17.91 -8.53 1.14
N ILE A 45 17.18 -9.49 1.70
CA ILE A 45 17.04 -10.81 1.07
C ILE A 45 16.34 -10.66 -0.27
N THR A 46 16.73 -11.43 -1.27
CA THR A 46 16.12 -11.45 -2.61
C THR A 46 15.54 -12.82 -2.98
N SER A 47 15.59 -13.76 -2.04
CA SER A 47 15.05 -15.09 -2.16
C SER A 47 14.58 -15.58 -0.80
N CYS A 48 13.83 -16.68 -0.82
CA CYS A 48 13.20 -17.22 0.36
C CYS A 48 14.26 -17.76 1.35
N PRO A 49 14.28 -17.26 2.59
CA PRO A 49 15.20 -17.76 3.60
C PRO A 49 14.87 -19.20 3.97
N ASP A 50 15.89 -20.04 4.06
CA ASP A 50 15.75 -21.40 4.60
C ASP A 50 15.34 -21.37 6.08
N PRO A 51 14.58 -22.36 6.56
CA PRO A 51 14.35 -22.53 7.99
C PRO A 51 15.67 -22.82 8.71
N GLY A 52 15.78 -22.40 9.96
CA GLY A 52 16.93 -22.71 10.79
C GLY A 52 16.65 -22.62 12.28
N LYS A 53 17.69 -22.88 13.07
CA LYS A 53 17.57 -23.00 14.53
C LYS A 53 16.87 -21.82 15.21
N ALA A 54 17.05 -20.58 14.71
CA ALA A 54 16.42 -19.41 15.29
C ALA A 54 14.93 -19.38 14.96
N SER A 55 14.56 -19.51 13.68
CA SER A 55 13.14 -19.49 13.26
C SER A 55 12.36 -20.70 13.78
N ASP A 56 12.97 -21.89 13.80
CA ASP A 56 12.37 -23.13 14.31
C ASP A 56 12.15 -23.12 15.83
N SER A 57 12.79 -22.20 16.56
CA SER A 57 12.58 -22.05 18.01
C SER A 57 11.33 -21.25 18.37
N ILE A 58 10.76 -20.52 17.40
CA ILE A 58 9.61 -19.64 17.63
C ILE A 58 8.33 -20.46 17.71
N ARG A 59 7.46 -20.11 18.66
CA ARG A 59 6.11 -20.67 18.77
C ARG A 59 5.11 -19.54 18.70
N ALA A 60 4.08 -19.71 17.88
CA ALA A 60 2.95 -18.78 17.79
C ALA A 60 1.65 -19.55 17.95
N THR A 61 0.79 -19.09 18.87
CA THR A 61 -0.50 -19.70 19.18
C THR A 61 -1.62 -18.69 19.07
N GLY A 62 -2.83 -19.15 18.74
CA GLY A 62 -3.99 -18.29 18.47
C GLY A 62 -4.50 -18.47 17.04
N SER A 63 -5.73 -18.03 16.82
CA SER A 63 -6.42 -18.16 15.53
C SER A 63 -5.63 -17.47 14.40
N PHE A 64 -5.58 -18.11 13.24
CA PHE A 64 -5.06 -17.51 12.01
C PHE A 64 -5.97 -16.36 11.54
N GLY A 65 -5.39 -15.23 11.13
CA GLY A 65 -6.14 -14.08 10.60
C GLY A 65 -7.20 -13.56 11.56
N GLY A 66 -7.07 -13.86 12.86
CA GLY A 66 -8.07 -13.51 13.86
C GLY A 66 -8.05 -12.02 14.18
N ALA A 67 -9.08 -11.56 14.88
CA ALA A 67 -9.17 -10.19 15.38
C ALA A 67 -8.10 -9.85 16.45
N LYS A 68 -7.22 -10.78 16.83
CA LYS A 68 -6.14 -10.55 17.80
C LYS A 68 -4.86 -11.15 17.28
N ALA A 69 -3.75 -10.44 17.49
CA ALA A 69 -2.43 -10.95 17.16
C ALA A 69 -2.14 -12.27 17.90
N PRO A 70 -1.40 -13.21 17.27
CA PRO A 70 -1.02 -14.46 17.91
C PRO A 70 -0.12 -14.22 19.12
N THR A 71 -0.24 -15.07 20.14
CA THR A 71 0.72 -15.10 21.25
C THR A 71 2.00 -15.76 20.78
N VAL A 72 3.09 -14.99 20.74
CA VAL A 72 4.41 -15.42 20.28
C VAL A 72 5.32 -15.67 21.47
N LYS A 73 6.08 -16.79 21.43
CA LYS A 73 7.07 -17.17 22.45
C LYS A 73 8.37 -17.61 21.77
N PHE A 74 9.49 -17.06 22.22
CA PHE A 74 10.85 -17.46 21.85
C PHE A 74 11.84 -17.01 22.94
N ALA A 75 13.06 -17.54 22.93
CA ALA A 75 14.11 -17.15 23.87
C ALA A 75 14.73 -15.80 23.47
N ALA A 76 14.98 -14.92 24.44
CA ALA A 76 15.72 -13.69 24.19
C ALA A 76 17.14 -13.97 23.64
N GLY A 77 17.63 -13.08 22.78
CA GLY A 77 18.96 -13.20 22.17
C GLY A 77 18.98 -14.08 20.92
N LEU A 78 17.85 -14.24 20.22
CA LEU A 78 17.87 -14.90 18.91
C LEU A 78 18.75 -14.10 17.94
N SER A 79 19.53 -14.83 17.16
CA SER A 79 20.41 -14.26 16.14
C SER A 79 20.44 -15.15 14.91
N ALA A 80 20.36 -14.53 13.74
CA ALA A 80 20.37 -15.16 12.44
C ALA A 80 21.20 -14.28 11.49
N LYS A 81 22.51 -14.56 11.40
CA LYS A 81 23.45 -13.84 10.52
C LYS A 81 22.97 -13.79 9.06
N THR A 82 22.44 -14.91 8.59
CA THR A 82 21.62 -14.98 7.38
C THR A 82 20.18 -15.12 7.86
N PRO A 83 19.22 -14.35 7.31
CA PRO A 83 17.83 -14.48 7.70
C PRO A 83 17.33 -15.92 7.60
N GLN A 84 16.42 -16.29 8.49
CA GLN A 84 15.78 -17.61 8.53
C GLN A 84 14.28 -17.43 8.56
N ALA A 85 13.54 -18.33 7.90
CA ALA A 85 12.09 -18.30 7.93
C ALA A 85 11.50 -19.70 8.04
N THR A 86 10.61 -19.88 9.02
CA THR A 86 9.90 -21.15 9.23
C THR A 86 8.41 -20.91 9.08
N LYS A 87 7.75 -21.83 8.36
CA LYS A 87 6.30 -21.89 8.26
C LYS A 87 5.73 -22.56 9.52
N LEU A 88 5.11 -21.79 10.39
CA LEU A 88 4.48 -22.26 11.64
C LEU A 88 3.10 -22.88 11.40
N VAL A 89 2.36 -22.34 10.43
CA VAL A 89 1.08 -22.88 9.97
C VAL A 89 1.12 -22.92 8.44
N SER A 90 0.73 -24.06 7.86
CA SER A 90 0.59 -24.17 6.41
C SER A 90 -0.84 -23.80 5.99
N GLY A 91 -0.92 -22.76 5.17
CA GLY A 91 -2.12 -22.36 4.47
C GLY A 91 -2.50 -23.37 3.39
N LYS A 92 -3.76 -23.28 2.96
CA LYS A 92 -4.33 -24.06 1.86
C LYS A 92 -4.78 -23.18 0.69
N GLY A 93 -4.56 -21.87 0.77
CA GLY A 93 -4.93 -20.92 -0.26
C GLY A 93 -3.96 -20.91 -1.44
N ALA A 94 -4.16 -19.94 -2.33
CA ALA A 94 -3.32 -19.75 -3.50
C ALA A 94 -1.85 -19.56 -3.12
N SER A 95 -0.96 -20.12 -3.95
CA SER A 95 0.45 -19.71 -3.93
C SER A 95 0.56 -18.26 -4.35
N LEU A 96 1.53 -17.54 -3.80
CA LEU A 96 1.84 -16.18 -4.20
C LEU A 96 3.02 -16.22 -5.17
N ASP A 97 2.85 -15.59 -6.33
CA ASP A 97 3.87 -15.48 -7.37
C ASP A 97 4.45 -14.05 -7.40
N GLU A 98 5.66 -13.90 -7.95
CA GLU A 98 6.28 -12.58 -8.11
C GLU A 98 5.38 -11.63 -8.92
N GLY A 99 5.19 -10.41 -8.42
CA GLY A 99 4.27 -9.43 -8.99
C GLY A 99 2.86 -9.44 -8.38
N ASP A 100 2.53 -10.46 -7.59
CA ASP A 100 1.30 -10.46 -6.79
C ASP A 100 1.35 -9.40 -5.68
N TYR A 101 0.18 -9.14 -5.10
CA TYR A 101 0.02 -8.35 -3.89
C TYR A 101 -0.61 -9.23 -2.82
N ALA A 102 -0.08 -9.19 -1.60
CA ALA A 102 -0.60 -9.96 -0.47
C ALA A 102 -0.96 -9.06 0.70
N GLN A 103 -2.09 -9.34 1.33
CA GLN A 103 -2.50 -8.76 2.60
C GLN A 103 -1.87 -9.55 3.74
N VAL A 104 -1.04 -8.89 4.54
CA VAL A 104 -0.26 -9.50 5.61
C VAL A 104 -0.54 -8.78 6.92
N SER A 105 -0.93 -9.54 7.94
CA SER A 105 -0.95 -9.05 9.33
C SER A 105 0.25 -9.61 10.06
N TYR A 106 1.00 -8.79 10.78
CA TYR A 106 2.23 -9.25 11.42
C TYR A 106 2.53 -8.51 12.72
N THR A 107 3.31 -9.18 13.58
CA THR A 107 3.88 -8.58 14.77
C THR A 107 5.40 -8.66 14.70
N VAL A 108 6.05 -7.53 14.99
CA VAL A 108 7.51 -7.42 15.03
C VAL A 108 7.97 -7.36 16.48
N TYR A 109 9.04 -8.10 16.77
CA TYR A 109 9.68 -8.14 18.08
C TYR A 109 11.18 -7.87 17.93
N GLU A 110 11.80 -7.27 18.95
CA GLU A 110 13.25 -7.21 19.07
C GLU A 110 13.76 -8.60 19.46
N ALA A 111 14.72 -9.14 18.71
CA ALA A 111 15.23 -10.49 18.95
C ALA A 111 16.06 -10.57 20.25
N LYS A 112 16.67 -9.45 20.67
CA LYS A 112 17.56 -9.36 21.83
C LYS A 112 16.87 -9.67 23.15
N ASP A 113 15.67 -9.14 23.39
CA ASP A 113 14.95 -9.22 24.66
C ASP A 113 13.51 -9.74 24.52
N ALA A 114 13.11 -10.13 23.31
CA ALA A 114 11.76 -10.56 22.96
C ALA A 114 10.67 -9.50 23.16
N LYS A 115 11.04 -8.21 23.17
CA LYS A 115 10.10 -7.11 23.31
C LYS A 115 9.31 -6.89 22.03
N LYS A 116 7.98 -6.76 22.15
CA LYS A 116 7.11 -6.36 21.03
C LYS A 116 7.45 -4.93 20.60
N LEU A 117 7.78 -4.74 19.33
CA LEU A 117 8.04 -3.43 18.73
C LEU A 117 6.77 -2.82 18.13
N GLY A 118 5.92 -3.63 17.51
CA GLY A 118 4.68 -3.16 16.90
C GLY A 118 3.90 -4.28 16.25
N THR A 119 2.64 -4.02 15.96
CA THR A 119 1.74 -4.92 15.23
C THR A 119 1.08 -4.16 14.09
N VAL A 120 0.83 -4.85 12.99
CA VAL A 120 0.06 -4.35 11.86
C VAL A 120 -1.01 -5.39 11.53
N GLY A 121 -2.25 -4.94 11.32
CA GLY A 121 -3.40 -5.81 11.20
C GLY A 121 -3.95 -6.31 12.54
N PHE A 122 -4.69 -7.41 12.51
CA PHE A 122 -5.38 -7.99 13.67
C PHE A 122 -6.36 -6.99 14.33
N ASP A 123 -6.25 -6.75 15.65
CA ASP A 123 -7.01 -5.73 16.38
C ASP A 123 -6.43 -4.31 16.24
N GLU A 124 -5.26 -4.14 15.63
CA GLU A 124 -4.58 -2.85 15.48
C GLU A 124 -4.86 -2.18 14.12
N GLY A 125 -5.67 -2.79 13.24
CA GLY A 125 -6.07 -2.20 11.94
C GLY A 125 -6.26 -3.24 10.84
N ASN A 126 -6.20 -2.79 9.58
CA ASN A 126 -6.27 -3.69 8.43
C ASN A 126 -4.90 -4.36 8.18
N PRO A 127 -4.88 -5.53 7.51
CA PRO A 127 -3.64 -6.10 7.02
C PRO A 127 -2.92 -5.14 6.07
N GLN A 128 -1.59 -5.10 6.14
CA GLN A 128 -0.79 -4.34 5.20
C GLN A 128 -0.75 -5.05 3.84
N VAL A 129 -0.90 -4.29 2.76
CA VAL A 129 -0.68 -4.83 1.41
C VAL A 129 0.79 -4.71 1.04
N LEU A 130 1.42 -5.82 0.68
CA LEU A 130 2.82 -5.93 0.29
C LEU A 130 2.92 -6.55 -1.10
N SER A 131 3.86 -6.07 -1.92
CA SER A 131 4.22 -6.73 -3.16
C SER A 131 4.95 -8.04 -2.87
N VAL A 132 4.70 -9.05 -3.70
CA VAL A 132 5.32 -10.36 -3.64
C VAL A 132 6.53 -10.37 -4.59
N GLY A 133 7.66 -10.88 -4.10
CA GLY A 133 8.94 -10.89 -4.80
C GLY A 133 9.84 -9.70 -4.45
N GLY A 134 10.80 -9.39 -5.33
CA GLY A 134 11.76 -8.31 -5.11
C GLY A 134 12.71 -8.60 -3.95
N SER A 135 12.62 -7.79 -2.87
CA SER A 135 13.53 -7.90 -1.73
C SER A 135 12.86 -7.75 -0.36
N GLY A 136 13.58 -8.10 0.70
CA GLY A 136 13.09 -8.03 2.07
C GLY A 136 11.93 -9.00 2.30
N PHE A 137 10.91 -8.55 3.02
CA PHE A 137 9.74 -9.37 3.31
C PHE A 137 8.96 -9.81 2.06
N GLY A 138 8.98 -9.01 0.98
CA GLY A 138 8.36 -9.39 -0.30
C GLY A 138 8.98 -10.66 -0.91
N ALA A 139 10.30 -10.81 -0.81
CA ALA A 139 10.99 -12.02 -1.28
C ALA A 139 10.62 -13.25 -0.45
N LEU A 140 10.32 -13.10 0.84
CA LEU A 140 9.79 -14.18 1.68
C LEU A 140 8.36 -14.58 1.26
N LEU A 141 7.53 -13.60 0.86
CA LEU A 141 6.17 -13.87 0.41
C LEU A 141 6.13 -14.71 -0.88
N ALA A 142 7.15 -14.61 -1.74
CA ALA A 142 7.22 -15.36 -3.00
C ALA A 142 7.32 -16.89 -2.83
N CYS A 143 7.61 -17.40 -1.62
CA CYS A 143 7.52 -18.84 -1.31
C CYS A 143 6.37 -19.20 -0.37
N SER A 144 5.45 -18.27 -0.19
CA SER A 144 4.34 -18.40 0.74
C SER A 144 3.02 -18.60 0.01
N LYS A 145 2.02 -19.01 0.77
CA LYS A 145 0.64 -19.16 0.29
C LYS A 145 -0.31 -18.43 1.21
N VAL A 146 -1.46 -18.05 0.65
CA VAL A 146 -2.57 -17.55 1.46
C VAL A 146 -2.94 -18.58 2.53
N GLY A 147 -3.02 -18.13 3.78
CA GLY A 147 -3.23 -18.96 4.97
C GLY A 147 -1.96 -19.37 5.71
N ASP A 148 -0.76 -19.06 5.19
CA ASP A 148 0.48 -19.36 5.88
C ASP A 148 0.68 -18.43 7.09
N ARG A 149 1.09 -19.01 8.23
CA ARG A 149 1.71 -18.27 9.33
C ARG A 149 3.22 -18.50 9.28
N LEU A 150 3.96 -17.42 9.12
CA LEU A 150 5.42 -17.41 8.97
C LEU A 150 6.06 -16.87 10.24
N ALA A 151 7.25 -17.36 10.58
CA ALA A 151 8.15 -16.78 11.56
C ALA A 151 9.51 -16.53 10.91
N ALA A 152 9.88 -15.27 10.77
CA ALA A 152 11.15 -14.85 10.20
C ALA A 152 12.05 -14.23 11.27
N VAL A 153 13.35 -14.51 11.19
CA VAL A 153 14.38 -13.95 12.08
C VAL A 153 15.52 -13.41 11.22
N GLY A 154 15.99 -12.21 11.52
CA GLY A 154 17.15 -11.65 10.85
C GLY A 154 17.34 -10.17 11.16
N GLN A 155 18.36 -9.58 10.54
CA GLN A 155 18.56 -8.13 10.61
C GLN A 155 17.34 -7.41 10.03
N SER A 156 16.87 -6.37 10.73
CA SER A 156 15.71 -5.55 10.33
C SER A 156 15.80 -5.09 8.88
N ALA A 157 16.93 -4.49 8.49
CA ALA A 157 17.18 -4.05 7.12
C ALA A 157 17.12 -5.21 6.09
N ALA A 158 17.60 -6.40 6.47
CA ALA A 158 17.57 -7.56 5.58
C ALA A 158 16.14 -8.03 5.29
N LEU A 159 15.23 -7.87 6.25
CA LEU A 159 13.80 -8.18 6.12
C LEU A 159 12.96 -7.00 5.60
N GLY A 160 13.57 -5.84 5.31
CA GLY A 160 12.86 -4.65 4.81
C GLY A 160 12.22 -3.78 5.89
N PHE A 161 12.67 -3.90 7.15
CA PHE A 161 12.23 -3.08 8.28
C PHE A 161 13.29 -2.05 8.67
N ASN A 162 12.86 -0.94 9.27
CA ASN A 162 13.72 0.19 9.64
C ASN A 162 13.82 0.40 11.17
N THR A 163 13.69 -0.66 11.96
CA THR A 163 13.71 -0.60 13.44
C THR A 163 15.10 -0.73 14.05
N GLY A 164 16.10 -1.14 13.26
CA GLY A 164 17.47 -1.43 13.72
C GLY A 164 17.61 -2.80 14.37
N GLY A 165 18.83 -3.37 14.35
CA GLY A 165 19.16 -4.64 14.98
C GLY A 165 18.48 -5.87 14.37
N GLU A 166 18.55 -7.00 15.11
CA GLU A 166 17.87 -8.24 14.76
C GLU A 166 16.44 -8.25 15.29
N ILE A 167 15.52 -8.71 14.44
CA ILE A 167 14.10 -8.77 14.73
C ILE A 167 13.56 -10.17 14.49
N VAL A 168 12.43 -10.43 15.15
CA VAL A 168 11.55 -11.55 14.87
C VAL A 168 10.25 -11.00 14.30
N VAL A 169 9.81 -11.52 13.17
CA VAL A 169 8.52 -11.19 12.56
C VAL A 169 7.66 -12.44 12.54
N VAL A 170 6.48 -12.38 13.14
CA VAL A 170 5.45 -13.42 12.99
C VAL A 170 4.31 -12.84 12.18
N ALA A 171 4.02 -13.46 11.04
CA ALA A 171 3.11 -12.91 10.04
C ALA A 171 2.09 -13.94 9.56
N ASP A 172 0.85 -13.49 9.38
CA ASP A 172 -0.23 -14.20 8.71
C ASP A 172 -0.42 -13.63 7.31
N VAL A 173 -0.29 -14.49 6.29
CA VAL A 173 -0.59 -14.16 4.89
C VAL A 173 -2.09 -14.32 4.67
N VAL A 174 -2.84 -13.25 4.89
CA VAL A 174 -4.30 -13.26 5.04
C VAL A 174 -5.02 -13.50 3.71
N ALA A 175 -4.61 -12.79 2.66
CA ALA A 175 -5.24 -12.87 1.35
C ALA A 175 -4.28 -12.43 0.23
N GLN A 176 -4.57 -12.84 -1.00
CA GLN A 176 -3.99 -12.24 -2.20
C GLN A 176 -4.91 -11.09 -2.64
N THR A 177 -4.34 -9.93 -2.94
CA THR A 177 -5.06 -8.76 -3.42
C THR A 177 -5.14 -8.80 -4.95
N PRO A 178 -6.35 -8.76 -5.54
CA PRO A 178 -6.50 -8.65 -6.99
C PRO A 178 -5.86 -7.36 -7.54
N THR A 179 -5.42 -7.40 -8.80
CA THR A 179 -4.89 -6.23 -9.52
C THR A 179 -5.95 -5.47 -10.32
N LYS A 180 -7.21 -5.87 -10.20
CA LYS A 180 -8.38 -5.23 -10.83
C LYS A 180 -9.61 -5.36 -9.95
N ALA A 181 -10.58 -4.47 -10.13
CA ALA A 181 -11.85 -4.50 -9.43
C ALA A 181 -12.61 -5.82 -9.69
N SER A 182 -13.12 -6.42 -8.62
CA SER A 182 -13.85 -7.70 -8.62
C SER A 182 -15.36 -7.56 -8.44
N GLY A 183 -15.85 -6.32 -8.34
CA GLY A 183 -17.25 -6.00 -8.07
C GLY A 183 -18.21 -6.41 -9.20
N THR A 184 -19.50 -6.38 -8.87
CA THR A 184 -20.57 -6.68 -9.83
C THR A 184 -20.79 -5.50 -10.77
N PRO A 185 -20.76 -5.67 -12.11
CA PRO A 185 -21.03 -4.58 -13.06
C PRO A 185 -22.35 -3.86 -12.79
N GLN A 186 -22.37 -2.55 -12.99
CA GLN A 186 -23.55 -1.69 -12.87
C GLN A 186 -23.85 -1.04 -14.23
N ASP A 187 -25.09 -0.57 -14.39
CA ASP A 187 -25.47 0.21 -15.56
C ASP A 187 -24.75 1.56 -15.55
N GLN A 188 -24.30 2.00 -16.73
CA GLN A 188 -23.59 3.28 -16.90
C GLN A 188 -24.53 4.35 -17.47
N ASP A 189 -24.40 5.57 -16.98
CA ASP A 189 -25.14 6.74 -17.45
C ASP A 189 -24.58 7.20 -18.80
N PRO A 190 -25.38 7.15 -19.90
CA PRO A 190 -24.93 7.62 -21.20
C PRO A 190 -24.67 9.14 -21.27
N GLY A 191 -25.07 9.91 -20.25
CA GLY A 191 -24.74 11.32 -20.07
C GLY A 191 -23.35 11.56 -19.46
N LEU A 192 -22.63 10.51 -19.09
CA LEU A 192 -21.26 10.55 -18.55
C LEU A 192 -20.29 9.81 -19.49
N PRO A 193 -18.97 10.00 -19.30
CA PRO A 193 -17.97 9.13 -19.91
C PRO A 193 -18.26 7.65 -19.64
N THR A 194 -18.24 6.82 -20.67
CA THR A 194 -18.46 5.38 -20.53
C THR A 194 -17.13 4.64 -20.48
N VAL A 195 -17.11 3.49 -19.82
CA VAL A 195 -15.90 2.72 -19.56
C VAL A 195 -16.07 1.27 -19.99
N LYS A 196 -15.06 0.74 -20.66
CA LYS A 196 -14.95 -0.67 -20.99
C LYS A 196 -13.58 -1.18 -20.63
N ASP A 197 -13.49 -2.23 -19.82
CA ASP A 197 -12.17 -2.79 -19.49
C ASP A 197 -11.58 -3.61 -20.63
N LYS A 198 -10.28 -3.44 -20.84
CA LYS A 198 -9.45 -4.33 -21.64
C LYS A 198 -9.26 -5.67 -20.91
N ALA A 199 -8.75 -6.68 -21.61
CA ALA A 199 -8.44 -7.97 -21.00
C ALA A 199 -7.41 -7.87 -19.85
N SER A 200 -6.51 -6.87 -19.90
CA SER A 200 -5.55 -6.53 -18.85
C SER A 200 -6.20 -5.95 -17.59
N GLY A 201 -7.47 -5.54 -17.64
CA GLY A 201 -8.15 -4.78 -16.59
C GLY A 201 -7.94 -3.27 -16.68
N GLU A 202 -7.11 -2.80 -17.60
CA GLU A 202 -6.98 -1.36 -17.88
C GLU A 202 -8.27 -0.84 -18.53
N PRO A 203 -8.85 0.26 -18.04
CA PRO A 203 -10.07 0.81 -18.58
C PRO A 203 -9.83 1.44 -19.96
N GLU A 204 -10.86 1.48 -20.78
CA GLU A 204 -10.93 2.31 -21.98
C GLU A 204 -12.04 3.33 -21.76
N ILE A 205 -11.64 4.59 -21.55
CA ILE A 205 -12.56 5.70 -21.26
C ILE A 205 -13.00 6.33 -22.57
N THR A 206 -14.32 6.37 -22.81
CA THR A 206 -14.93 7.05 -23.96
C THR A 206 -15.68 8.29 -23.49
N ILE A 207 -15.26 9.46 -23.94
CA ILE A 207 -15.99 10.71 -23.72
C ILE A 207 -17.08 10.83 -24.79
N PRO A 208 -18.38 10.91 -24.44
CA PRO A 208 -19.44 10.99 -25.43
C PRO A 208 -19.42 12.31 -26.21
N ASP A 209 -19.57 12.22 -27.53
CA ASP A 209 -19.58 13.37 -28.43
C ASP A 209 -20.74 14.33 -28.13
N GLY A 210 -20.44 15.62 -28.08
CA GLY A 210 -21.44 16.67 -27.88
C GLY A 210 -22.03 16.76 -26.46
N VAL A 211 -21.60 15.90 -25.54
CA VAL A 211 -22.02 15.94 -24.12
C VAL A 211 -21.09 16.85 -23.33
N LYS A 212 -21.68 17.88 -22.72
CA LYS A 212 -20.94 18.82 -21.88
C LYS A 212 -20.55 18.15 -20.56
N ALA A 213 -19.36 18.46 -20.08
CA ALA A 213 -18.93 18.07 -18.74
C ALA A 213 -19.95 18.52 -17.67
N PRO A 214 -20.21 17.69 -16.66
CA PRO A 214 -21.00 18.07 -15.49
C PRO A 214 -20.45 19.34 -14.82
N THR A 215 -21.36 20.18 -14.32
CA THR A 215 -21.00 21.40 -13.58
C THR A 215 -20.69 21.15 -12.10
N LYS A 216 -20.93 19.91 -11.64
CA LYS A 216 -20.59 19.43 -10.30
C LYS A 216 -19.84 18.12 -10.43
N THR A 217 -18.92 17.88 -9.49
CA THR A 217 -18.19 16.61 -9.49
C THR A 217 -19.18 15.48 -9.33
N THR A 218 -19.10 14.53 -10.26
CA THR A 218 -20.04 13.42 -10.37
C THR A 218 -19.28 12.11 -10.24
N VAL A 219 -19.85 11.17 -9.51
CA VAL A 219 -19.27 9.86 -9.23
C VAL A 219 -20.27 8.81 -9.67
N GLU A 220 -19.81 7.83 -10.41
CA GLU A 220 -20.61 6.68 -10.83
C GLU A 220 -19.88 5.39 -10.47
N VAL A 221 -20.60 4.45 -9.87
CA VAL A 221 -20.07 3.13 -9.56
C VAL A 221 -20.26 2.25 -10.79
N LEU A 222 -19.17 1.92 -11.46
CA LEU A 222 -19.18 1.06 -12.66
C LEU A 222 -19.22 -0.42 -12.29
N LYS A 223 -18.59 -0.77 -11.16
CA LYS A 223 -18.69 -2.08 -10.53
C LYS A 223 -18.86 -1.92 -9.03
N GLN A 224 -19.84 -2.59 -8.45
CA GLN A 224 -20.11 -2.55 -7.01
C GLN A 224 -19.31 -3.64 -6.29
N GLY A 225 -18.29 -3.22 -5.54
CA GLY A 225 -17.55 -4.08 -4.62
C GLY A 225 -18.36 -4.39 -3.35
N ASP A 226 -17.96 -5.45 -2.65
CA ASP A 226 -18.58 -5.95 -1.43
C ASP A 226 -17.65 -5.88 -0.20
N GLY A 227 -16.42 -5.41 -0.37
CA GLY A 227 -15.43 -5.30 0.68
C GLY A 227 -15.64 -4.12 1.64
N ALA A 228 -14.62 -3.84 2.44
CA ALA A 228 -14.65 -2.75 3.42
C ALA A 228 -14.86 -1.39 2.75
N SER A 229 -15.62 -0.52 3.41
CA SER A 229 -15.79 0.87 2.96
C SER A 229 -14.53 1.69 3.23
N ILE A 230 -14.15 2.51 2.25
CA ILE A 230 -13.14 3.55 2.37
C ILE A 230 -13.76 4.75 3.08
N ALA A 231 -13.05 5.31 4.06
CA ALA A 231 -13.37 6.54 4.76
C ALA A 231 -12.25 7.57 4.56
N ASP A 232 -12.52 8.82 4.91
CA ASP A 232 -11.50 9.87 4.91
C ASP A 232 -10.37 9.52 5.90
N GLY A 233 -9.13 9.72 5.46
CA GLY A 233 -7.90 9.38 6.17
C GLY A 233 -7.44 7.93 6.00
N ASP A 234 -8.27 7.04 5.45
CA ASP A 234 -7.85 5.66 5.16
C ASP A 234 -6.78 5.62 4.08
N THR A 235 -6.01 4.54 4.06
CA THR A 235 -5.13 4.22 2.95
C THR A 235 -5.83 3.24 2.00
N ALA A 236 -5.73 3.48 0.69
CA ALA A 236 -6.30 2.61 -0.33
C ALA A 236 -5.24 2.23 -1.36
N LEU A 237 -5.14 0.93 -1.67
CA LEU A 237 -4.43 0.46 -2.85
C LEU A 237 -5.39 0.51 -4.03
N VAL A 238 -5.01 1.23 -5.08
CA VAL A 238 -5.86 1.42 -6.27
C VAL A 238 -5.08 1.18 -7.54
N GLN A 239 -5.79 0.77 -8.60
CA GLN A 239 -5.39 1.08 -9.97
C GLN A 239 -6.27 2.21 -10.46
N TYR A 240 -5.70 3.15 -11.20
CA TYR A 240 -6.40 4.30 -11.73
C TYR A 240 -5.85 4.74 -13.09
N GLU A 241 -6.73 5.36 -13.87
CA GLU A 241 -6.42 6.08 -15.11
C GLU A 241 -7.13 7.44 -15.05
N GLY A 242 -6.40 8.49 -15.40
CA GLY A 242 -6.88 9.86 -15.45
C GLY A 242 -6.72 10.45 -16.85
N VAL A 243 -7.82 10.96 -17.41
CA VAL A 243 -7.85 11.64 -18.72
C VAL A 243 -8.43 13.05 -18.62
N VAL A 244 -8.01 13.93 -19.53
CA VAL A 244 -8.59 15.28 -19.67
C VAL A 244 -9.90 15.19 -20.46
N TYR A 245 -11.02 15.58 -19.84
CA TYR A 245 -12.37 15.42 -20.42
C TYR A 245 -12.48 15.97 -21.85
N SER A 246 -11.93 17.16 -22.12
CA SER A 246 -12.07 17.84 -23.42
C SER A 246 -11.30 17.19 -24.57
N THR A 247 -10.34 16.31 -24.27
CA THR A 247 -9.46 15.71 -25.29
C THR A 247 -9.40 14.19 -25.23
N GLY A 248 -9.88 13.58 -24.14
CA GLY A 248 -9.72 12.14 -23.87
C GLY A 248 -8.27 11.71 -23.64
N LYS A 249 -7.32 12.65 -23.57
CA LYS A 249 -5.91 12.30 -23.40
C LYS A 249 -5.59 11.94 -21.96
N GLU A 250 -4.94 10.79 -21.78
CA GLU A 250 -4.33 10.38 -20.52
C GLU A 250 -3.31 11.42 -20.06
N PHE A 251 -3.38 11.77 -18.77
CA PHE A 251 -2.36 12.57 -18.10
C PHE A 251 -1.67 11.78 -16.96
N ASP A 252 -2.32 10.75 -16.42
CA ASP A 252 -1.72 9.87 -15.42
C ASP A 252 -2.40 8.50 -15.40
N SER A 253 -1.62 7.42 -15.26
CA SER A 253 -2.14 6.06 -15.19
C SER A 253 -1.20 5.14 -14.43
N SER A 254 -1.78 4.36 -13.53
CA SER A 254 -1.10 3.28 -12.80
C SER A 254 -0.73 2.10 -13.70
N TRP A 255 -1.53 1.82 -14.75
CA TRP A 255 -1.21 0.81 -15.75
C TRP A 255 -0.01 1.22 -16.61
N SER A 256 0.08 2.50 -17.01
CA SER A 256 1.26 3.06 -17.70
C SER A 256 2.51 3.00 -16.83
N LYS A 257 2.37 3.09 -15.50
CA LYS A 257 3.47 2.94 -14.53
C LYS A 257 3.77 1.48 -14.18
N GLY A 258 2.91 0.54 -14.56
CA GLY A 258 3.07 -0.90 -14.39
C GLY A 258 2.71 -1.47 -13.02
N ALA A 259 2.17 -0.67 -12.09
CA ALA A 259 1.83 -1.14 -10.75
C ALA A 259 0.72 -0.32 -10.06
N PRO A 260 -0.13 -0.98 -9.25
CA PRO A 260 -1.04 -0.33 -8.31
C PRO A 260 -0.34 0.71 -7.44
N THR A 261 -1.08 1.75 -7.09
CA THR A 261 -0.59 2.86 -6.26
C THR A 261 -1.37 2.92 -4.95
N THR A 262 -0.65 3.15 -3.87
CA THR A 262 -1.24 3.37 -2.55
C THR A 262 -1.43 4.86 -2.31
N PHE A 263 -2.65 5.28 -1.97
CA PHE A 263 -2.96 6.67 -1.61
C PHE A 263 -3.55 6.75 -0.20
N THR A 264 -3.20 7.81 0.53
CA THR A 264 -3.98 8.27 1.68
C THR A 264 -5.17 9.06 1.16
N VAL A 265 -6.38 8.57 1.40
CA VAL A 265 -7.63 9.17 0.92
C VAL A 265 -7.99 10.34 1.80
N SER A 266 -7.37 11.49 1.54
CA SER A 266 -7.66 12.76 2.21
C SER A 266 -7.32 13.93 1.30
N GLU A 267 -7.97 15.07 1.51
CA GLU A 267 -7.70 16.30 0.74
C GLU A 267 -6.31 16.89 1.01
N SER A 268 -5.61 16.41 2.05
CA SER A 268 -4.21 16.80 2.31
C SER A 268 -3.21 16.16 1.34
N ALA A 269 -3.62 15.07 0.67
CA ALA A 269 -2.77 14.28 -0.22
C ALA A 269 -3.31 14.19 -1.65
N LEU A 270 -4.62 14.36 -1.85
CA LEU A 270 -5.32 14.17 -3.13
C LEU A 270 -6.23 15.35 -3.44
N ILE A 271 -6.55 15.53 -4.72
CA ILE A 271 -7.58 16.49 -5.14
C ILE A 271 -8.95 16.10 -4.59
N LYS A 272 -9.76 17.10 -4.24
CA LYS A 272 -11.08 16.92 -3.61
C LYS A 272 -12.02 16.00 -4.40
N GLY A 273 -11.99 16.07 -5.73
CA GLY A 273 -12.83 15.22 -6.59
C GLY A 273 -12.48 13.74 -6.47
N PHE A 274 -11.19 13.42 -6.36
CA PHE A 274 -10.72 12.05 -6.18
C PHE A 274 -11.09 11.51 -4.79
N VAL A 275 -10.92 12.31 -3.74
CA VAL A 275 -11.38 11.97 -2.37
C VAL A 275 -12.88 11.72 -2.34
N THR A 276 -13.67 12.64 -2.91
CA THR A 276 -15.13 12.51 -3.02
C THR A 276 -15.54 11.25 -3.76
N GLY A 277 -14.78 10.86 -4.79
CA GLY A 277 -15.04 9.63 -5.55
C GLY A 277 -14.75 8.34 -4.80
N LEU A 278 -13.84 8.35 -3.82
CA LEU A 278 -13.44 7.15 -3.09
C LEU A 278 -14.15 6.99 -1.75
N VAL A 279 -14.41 8.08 -1.02
CA VAL A 279 -15.04 8.00 0.30
C VAL A 279 -16.44 7.39 0.19
N GLY A 280 -16.71 6.39 1.03
CA GLY A 280 -17.96 5.61 1.04
C GLY A 280 -17.98 4.45 0.05
N GLN A 281 -17.02 4.37 -0.88
CA GLN A 281 -16.91 3.25 -1.81
C GLN A 281 -16.31 2.03 -1.13
N LYS A 282 -16.62 0.85 -1.67
CA LYS A 282 -16.16 -0.42 -1.14
C LYS A 282 -14.96 -0.95 -1.90
N VAL A 283 -14.07 -1.64 -1.20
CA VAL A 283 -13.04 -2.48 -1.82
C VAL A 283 -13.70 -3.47 -2.79
N GLY A 284 -13.10 -3.63 -3.96
CA GLY A 284 -13.62 -4.37 -5.10
C GLY A 284 -14.40 -3.51 -6.10
N SER A 285 -14.75 -2.26 -5.75
CA SER A 285 -15.45 -1.36 -6.69
C SER A 285 -14.54 -0.83 -7.79
N GLN A 286 -15.15 -0.57 -8.95
CA GLN A 286 -14.61 0.32 -9.99
C GLN A 286 -15.50 1.55 -10.04
N VAL A 287 -14.92 2.74 -9.97
CA VAL A 287 -15.66 4.01 -9.98
C VAL A 287 -15.18 4.95 -11.06
N LEU A 288 -16.12 5.60 -11.73
CA LEU A 288 -15.89 6.75 -12.59
C LEU A 288 -16.03 8.02 -11.76
N ILE A 289 -15.12 8.95 -11.93
CA ILE A 289 -15.14 10.25 -11.28
C ILE A 289 -14.96 11.33 -12.35
N VAL A 290 -15.95 12.19 -12.53
CA VAL A 290 -15.83 13.39 -13.36
C VAL A 290 -15.64 14.59 -12.45
N ALA A 291 -14.38 14.99 -12.24
CA ALA A 291 -14.00 16.06 -11.34
C ALA A 291 -14.03 17.42 -12.05
N THR A 292 -14.77 18.36 -11.45
CA THR A 292 -14.79 19.75 -11.95
C THR A 292 -13.42 20.41 -11.75
N PRO A 293 -13.14 21.52 -12.46
CA PRO A 293 -11.90 22.26 -12.26
C PRO A 293 -11.66 22.69 -10.80
N GLU A 294 -12.71 23.06 -10.08
CA GLU A 294 -12.64 23.46 -8.67
C GLU A 294 -12.23 22.31 -7.75
N ASP A 295 -12.73 21.11 -8.02
CA ASP A 295 -12.40 19.90 -7.26
C ASP A 295 -11.16 19.16 -7.81
N ALA A 296 -10.50 19.72 -8.82
CA ALA A 296 -9.28 19.23 -9.44
C ALA A 296 -8.11 20.21 -9.23
N TYR A 297 -7.42 20.63 -10.30
CA TYR A 297 -6.24 21.51 -10.21
C TYR A 297 -6.52 23.00 -10.50
N GLY A 298 -7.77 23.37 -10.79
CA GLY A 298 -8.17 24.74 -11.07
C GLY A 298 -7.27 25.44 -12.10
N ALA A 299 -6.91 26.68 -11.82
CA ALA A 299 -6.06 27.49 -12.69
C ALA A 299 -4.56 27.18 -12.60
N ASN A 300 -4.14 26.30 -11.67
CA ASN A 300 -2.75 26.06 -11.32
C ASN A 300 -2.38 24.57 -11.39
N PRO A 301 -2.59 23.88 -12.52
CA PRO A 301 -2.07 22.53 -12.70
C PRO A 301 -0.54 22.52 -12.64
N GLN A 302 0.03 21.41 -12.21
CA GLN A 302 1.47 21.22 -12.18
C GLN A 302 2.05 21.38 -13.59
N GLU A 303 3.17 22.11 -13.69
CA GLU A 303 3.87 22.30 -14.96
C GLU A 303 4.31 20.95 -15.54
N GLY A 304 4.12 20.77 -16.85
CA GLY A 304 4.45 19.51 -17.54
C GLY A 304 3.47 18.35 -17.33
N SER A 305 2.40 18.52 -16.53
CA SER A 305 1.40 17.46 -16.28
C SER A 305 0.52 17.09 -17.48
N GLY A 306 0.56 17.88 -18.56
CA GLY A 306 -0.38 17.73 -19.68
C GLY A 306 -1.80 18.20 -19.38
N ILE A 307 -2.08 18.69 -18.16
CA ILE A 307 -3.40 19.17 -17.73
C ILE A 307 -3.55 20.66 -18.08
N PRO A 308 -4.54 21.05 -18.90
CA PRO A 308 -4.84 22.46 -19.14
C PRO A 308 -5.37 23.17 -17.89
N LYS A 309 -5.19 24.49 -17.82
CA LYS A 309 -5.84 25.31 -16.79
C LYS A 309 -7.35 25.17 -16.86
N ASN A 310 -7.97 25.05 -15.69
CA ASN A 310 -9.41 24.88 -15.51
C ASN A 310 -9.98 23.66 -16.25
N ALA A 311 -9.19 22.59 -16.39
CA ALA A 311 -9.66 21.36 -17.01
C ALA A 311 -10.62 20.58 -16.09
N THR A 312 -11.67 20.01 -16.68
CA THR A 312 -12.42 18.90 -16.07
C THR A 312 -11.64 17.61 -16.31
N LEU A 313 -11.51 16.80 -15.28
CA LEU A 313 -10.78 15.53 -15.34
C LEU A 313 -11.74 14.36 -15.18
N VAL A 314 -11.42 13.26 -15.83
CA VAL A 314 -12.14 12.00 -15.69
C VAL A 314 -11.17 10.97 -15.13
N PHE A 315 -11.57 10.29 -14.08
CA PHE A 315 -10.82 9.18 -13.51
C PHE A 315 -11.66 7.91 -13.55
N VAL A 316 -11.01 6.79 -13.83
CA VAL A 316 -11.52 5.46 -13.49
C VAL A 316 -10.62 4.88 -12.44
N VAL A 317 -11.20 4.39 -11.34
CA VAL A 317 -10.44 3.89 -10.20
C VAL A 317 -10.97 2.53 -9.77
N ASP A 318 -10.12 1.52 -9.81
CA ASP A 318 -10.31 0.21 -9.20
C ASP A 318 -9.79 0.24 -7.76
N ILE A 319 -10.67 0.01 -6.79
CA ILE A 319 -10.32 -0.02 -5.36
C ILE A 319 -9.96 -1.46 -4.97
N LEU A 320 -8.67 -1.74 -4.78
CA LEU A 320 -8.16 -3.10 -4.66
C LEU A 320 -8.06 -3.57 -3.21
N ALA A 321 -7.70 -2.68 -2.30
CA ALA A 321 -7.59 -2.97 -0.88
C ALA A 321 -7.63 -1.71 -0.03
N LYS A 322 -7.97 -1.90 1.25
CA LYS A 322 -7.92 -0.89 2.30
C LYS A 322 -6.78 -1.23 3.26
N GLY A 323 -5.91 -0.26 3.52
CA GLY A 323 -4.80 -0.34 4.48
C GLY A 323 -5.18 -0.01 5.90
#